data_AF-A0A8D8RKN8-F1
#
_entry.id   AF-A0A8D8RKN8-F1
#
_cell.length_a   1.000
_cell.length_b   1.000
_cell.length_c   1.000
_cell.angle_alpha   90.00
_cell.angle_beta   90.00
_cell.angle_gamma   90.00
#
_symmetry.space_group_name_H-M   'P 1'
#
loop_
_entity.id
_entity.type
_entity.pdbx_description
1 polymer ?
#
loop_
_entity_poly.entity_id
_entity_poly.type
_entity_poly.pdbx_seq_one_letter_code
_entity_poly.pdbx_strand_id
1 'polypeptide(L)'
;GEVHQLEINLEDLDRKLKLAETRSEARLYRPGLELVRDDPYEGLCEEIGRLRNLTRQMKDKLTAARSAVNFLDDQLTIIQIELQTKNHVLDIEQRCLGLRDRLVKGARCPPSSETDRNVILTNLLHQIPPEPRP
;
A
#
# COMPACT_ATOMS: atom_id res chain seq x y z
N GLY A 1 -3.80 9.23 13.83
CA GLY A 1 -4.12 7.95 13.17
C GLY A 1 -4.66 6.98 14.20
N GLU A 2 -5.39 5.95 13.78
CA GLU A 2 -6.05 4.99 14.68
C GLU A 2 -5.10 4.35 15.70
N VAL A 3 -3.90 3.91 15.26
CA VAL A 3 -2.85 3.35 16.12
C VAL A 3 -2.47 4.31 17.27
N HIS A 4 -2.31 5.60 16.95
CA HIS A 4 -1.96 6.61 17.95
C HIS A 4 -3.08 6.83 18.98
N GLN A 5 -4.34 6.79 18.53
CA GLN A 5 -5.47 6.89 19.47
C GLN A 5 -5.55 5.67 20.39
N LEU A 6 -5.26 4.48 19.87
CA LEU A 6 -5.19 3.26 20.67
C LEU A 6 -4.06 3.31 21.72
N GLU A 7 -2.91 3.91 21.40
CA GLU A 7 -1.81 4.15 22.34
C GLU A 7 -2.23 5.09 23.47
N ILE A 8 -2.83 6.24 23.14
CA ILE A 8 -3.33 7.20 24.14
C ILE A 8 -4.37 6.54 25.06
N ASN A 9 -5.30 5.78 24.50
CA ASN A 9 -6.32 5.08 25.26
C ASN A 9 -5.72 4.02 26.18
N LEU A 10 -4.69 3.31 25.71
CA LEU A 10 -3.97 2.32 26.52
C LEU A 10 -3.25 2.97 27.70
N GLU A 11 -2.60 4.12 27.48
CA GLU A 11 -1.97 4.88 28.57
C GLU A 11 -3.00 5.35 29.61
N ASP A 12 -4.16 5.82 29.17
CA ASP A 12 -5.24 6.23 30.08
C ASP A 12 -5.75 5.07 30.92
N LEU A 13 -5.91 3.88 30.32
CA LEU A 13 -6.26 2.66 31.05
C LEU A 13 -5.19 2.26 32.06
N ASP A 14 -3.91 2.36 31.70
CA ASP A 14 -2.81 2.07 32.63
C ASP A 14 -2.77 3.06 33.79
N ARG A 15 -3.06 4.36 33.56
CA ARG A 15 -3.19 5.35 34.65
C ARG A 15 -4.35 5.00 35.59
N LYS A 16 -5.52 4.65 35.04
CA LYS A 16 -6.70 4.24 35.81
C LYS A 16 -6.44 2.98 36.62
N LEU A 17 -5.78 1.98 36.03
CA LEU A 17 -5.42 0.73 36.70
C LEU A 17 -4.49 1.00 37.88
N LYS A 18 -3.41 1.77 37.67
CA LYS A 18 -2.48 2.15 38.76
C LYS A 18 -3.20 2.84 39.90
N LEU A 19 -4.10 3.78 39.60
CA LEU A 19 -4.88 4.48 40.62
C LEU A 19 -5.75 3.51 41.43
N ALA A 20 -6.44 2.58 40.78
CA ALA A 20 -7.27 1.58 41.44
C ALA A 20 -6.42 0.63 42.32
N GLU A 21 -5.27 0.18 41.81
CA GLU A 21 -4.33 -0.67 42.55
C GLU A 21 -3.77 0.03 43.79
N THR A 22 -3.31 1.28 43.68
CA THR A 22 -2.82 2.06 44.82
C THR A 22 -3.93 2.30 45.86
N ARG A 23 -5.19 2.51 45.43
CA ARG A 23 -6.32 2.62 46.37
C ARG A 23 -6.61 1.31 47.10
N SER A 24 -6.47 0.17 46.42
CA SER A 24 -6.66 -1.15 47.01
C SER A 24 -5.53 -1.44 48.02
N GLU A 25 -4.30 -1.10 47.66
CA GLU A 25 -3.14 -1.21 48.54
C GLU A 25 -3.28 -0.35 49.80
N ALA A 26 -3.71 0.92 49.65
CA ALA A 26 -3.96 1.80 50.78
C ALA A 26 -5.03 1.25 51.76
N ARG A 27 -6.04 0.52 51.24
CA ARG A 27 -7.04 -0.16 52.08
C ARG A 27 -6.46 -1.37 52.82
N LEU A 28 -5.50 -2.08 52.22
CA LEU A 28 -4.84 -3.25 52.83
C LEU A 28 -3.98 -2.86 54.06
N TYR A 29 -3.47 -1.63 54.10
CA TYR A 29 -2.62 -1.13 55.18
C TYR A 29 -3.37 -0.38 56.30
N ARG A 30 -4.72 -0.38 56.30
CA ARG A 30 -5.49 0.27 57.37
C ARG A 30 -5.34 -0.48 58.71
N PRO A 31 -5.12 0.22 59.83
CA PRO A 31 -4.90 -0.43 61.11
C PRO A 31 -6.20 -0.96 61.76
N GLY A 32 -6.10 -2.12 62.40
CA GLY A 32 -7.10 -2.63 63.36
C GLY A 32 -8.52 -2.79 62.78
N LEU A 33 -9.48 -2.11 63.41
CA LEU A 33 -10.92 -2.19 63.09
C LEU A 33 -11.30 -1.54 61.75
N GLU A 34 -10.42 -0.72 61.16
CA GLU A 34 -10.66 -0.04 59.89
C GLU A 34 -10.37 -0.92 58.66
N LEU A 35 -9.79 -2.10 58.87
CA LEU A 35 -9.62 -3.11 57.83
C LEU A 35 -10.96 -3.84 57.63
N VAL A 36 -11.84 -3.23 56.83
CA VAL A 36 -13.16 -3.76 56.52
C VAL A 36 -13.20 -4.19 55.05
N ARG A 37 -13.66 -5.41 54.80
CA ARG A 37 -14.08 -5.86 53.45
C ARG A 37 -15.53 -5.44 53.25
N ASP A 38 -15.70 -4.16 52.98
CA ASP A 38 -16.98 -3.53 52.71
C ASP A 38 -17.32 -3.60 51.21
N ASP A 39 -18.57 -3.28 50.84
CA ASP A 39 -18.99 -3.28 49.44
C ASP A 39 -18.09 -2.40 48.53
N PRO A 40 -17.59 -1.22 48.99
CA PRO A 40 -16.58 -0.47 48.24
C PRO A 40 -15.28 -1.22 47.96
N TYR A 41 -14.82 -2.10 48.85
CA TYR A 41 -13.62 -2.91 48.62
C TYR A 41 -13.87 -3.94 47.52
N GLU A 42 -14.99 -4.66 47.56
CA GLU A 42 -15.36 -5.64 46.53
C GLU A 42 -15.53 -4.96 45.16
N GLY A 43 -16.20 -3.81 45.10
CA GLY A 43 -16.34 -3.02 43.87
C GLY A 43 -14.99 -2.58 43.28
N LEU A 44 -14.01 -2.27 44.13
CA LEU A 44 -12.66 -1.93 43.69
C LEU A 44 -11.91 -3.15 43.13
N CYS A 45 -12.06 -4.33 43.73
CA CYS A 45 -11.51 -5.57 43.20
C CYS A 45 -12.08 -5.91 41.81
N GLU A 46 -13.39 -5.76 41.63
CA GLU A 46 -14.04 -5.92 40.33
C GLU A 46 -13.55 -4.90 39.29
N GLU A 47 -13.40 -3.63 39.70
CA GLU A 47 -12.86 -2.57 38.83
C GLU A 47 -11.45 -2.90 38.35
N ILE A 48 -10.55 -3.32 39.25
CA ILE A 48 -9.19 -3.74 38.90
C ILE A 48 -9.23 -4.91 37.91
N GLY A 49 -10.08 -5.91 38.15
CA GLY A 49 -10.26 -7.04 37.24
C GLY A 49 -10.72 -6.59 35.84
N ARG A 50 -11.71 -5.70 35.76
CA ARG A 50 -12.20 -5.14 34.50
C ARG A 50 -11.14 -4.31 33.79
N LEU A 51 -10.43 -3.43 34.50
CA LEU A 51 -9.36 -2.61 33.94
C LEU A 51 -8.23 -3.46 33.36
N ARG A 52 -7.78 -4.51 34.07
CA ARG A 52 -6.77 -5.45 33.55
C ARG A 52 -7.22 -6.17 32.29
N ASN A 53 -8.48 -6.60 32.24
CA ASN A 53 -9.04 -7.24 31.05
C ASN A 53 -9.08 -6.25 29.87
N LEU A 54 -9.58 -5.05 30.10
CA LEU A 54 -9.67 -4.01 29.08
C LEU A 54 -8.29 -3.58 28.56
N THR A 55 -7.30 -3.44 29.44
CA THR A 55 -5.90 -3.18 29.06
C THR A 55 -5.35 -4.29 28.16
N ARG A 56 -5.64 -5.57 28.46
CA ARG A 56 -5.23 -6.69 27.59
C ARG A 56 -5.89 -6.59 26.21
N GLN A 57 -7.20 -6.42 26.16
CA GLN A 57 -7.93 -6.27 24.90
C GLN A 57 -7.42 -5.09 24.06
N MET A 58 -7.06 -3.97 24.69
CA MET A 58 -6.51 -2.81 23.98
C MET A 58 -5.11 -3.08 23.42
N LYS A 59 -4.26 -3.82 24.15
CA LYS A 59 -2.95 -4.27 23.64
C LYS A 59 -3.11 -5.20 22.44
N ASP A 60 -4.06 -6.12 22.47
CA ASP A 60 -4.35 -7.02 21.36
C ASP A 60 -4.82 -6.24 20.12
N LYS A 61 -5.75 -5.29 20.31
CA LYS A 61 -6.22 -4.40 19.24
C LYS A 61 -5.10 -3.54 18.66
N LEU A 62 -4.25 -2.96 19.49
CA LEU A 62 -3.11 -2.17 19.04
C LEU A 62 -2.13 -3.00 18.22
N THR A 63 -1.88 -4.24 18.64
CA THR A 63 -1.02 -5.17 17.91
C THR A 63 -1.61 -5.51 16.54
N ALA A 64 -2.90 -5.86 16.49
CA ALA A 64 -3.59 -6.14 15.24
C ALA A 64 -3.59 -4.94 14.28
N ALA A 65 -3.84 -3.73 14.79
CA ALA A 65 -3.83 -2.50 14.00
C ALA A 65 -2.44 -2.21 13.41
N ARG A 66 -1.36 -2.37 14.21
CA ARG A 66 0.03 -2.22 13.72
C ARG A 66 0.38 -3.26 12.67
N SER A 67 0.00 -4.51 12.87
CA SER A 67 0.19 -5.58 11.87
C SER A 67 -0.54 -5.28 10.56
N ALA A 68 -1.76 -4.77 10.63
CA ALA A 68 -2.52 -4.38 9.44
C ALA A 68 -1.86 -3.23 8.68
N VAL A 69 -1.35 -2.21 9.38
CA VAL A 69 -0.62 -1.10 8.76
C VAL A 69 0.62 -1.61 8.02
N ASN A 70 1.45 -2.43 8.68
CA ASN A 70 2.66 -2.98 8.05
C ASN A 70 2.32 -3.83 6.81
N PHE A 71 1.30 -4.68 6.92
CA PHE A 71 0.85 -5.49 5.80
C PHE A 71 0.40 -4.64 4.61
N LEU A 72 -0.36 -3.56 4.85
CA LEU A 72 -0.81 -2.66 3.80
C LEU A 72 0.35 -1.91 3.15
N ASP A 73 1.36 -1.52 3.92
CA ASP A 73 2.57 -0.85 3.42
C ASP A 73 3.40 -1.78 2.51
N ASP A 74 3.55 -3.04 2.92
CA ASP A 74 4.18 -4.08 2.10
C ASP A 74 3.42 -4.28 0.77
N GLN A 75 2.09 -4.40 0.83
CA GLN A 75 1.26 -4.55 -0.37
C GLN A 75 1.35 -3.34 -1.29
N LEU A 76 1.35 -2.14 -0.72
CA LEU A 76 1.50 -0.89 -1.48
C LEU A 76 2.85 -0.86 -2.21
N THR A 77 3.92 -1.27 -1.54
CA THR A 77 5.27 -1.35 -2.14
C THR A 77 5.29 -2.33 -3.32
N ILE A 78 4.70 -3.51 -3.14
CA ILE A 78 4.61 -4.52 -4.21
C ILE A 78 3.85 -3.95 -5.42
N ILE A 79 2.69 -3.34 -5.19
CA ILE A 79 1.86 -2.75 -6.25
C ILE A 79 2.62 -1.65 -6.98
N GLN A 80 3.38 -0.81 -6.28
CA GLN A 80 4.19 0.24 -6.89
C GLN A 80 5.27 -0.35 -7.81
N ILE A 81 5.98 -1.39 -7.37
CA ILE A 81 7.00 -2.07 -8.19
C ILE A 81 6.37 -2.69 -9.44
N GLU A 82 5.25 -3.38 -9.28
CA GLU A 82 4.53 -3.97 -10.41
C GLU A 82 4.05 -2.92 -11.40
N LEU A 83 3.52 -1.80 -10.91
CA LEU A 83 3.05 -0.69 -11.74
C LEU A 83 4.21 -0.09 -12.54
N GLN A 84 5.36 0.14 -11.91
CA GLN A 84 6.56 0.63 -12.59
C GLN A 84 7.02 -0.34 -13.68
N THR A 85 7.02 -1.64 -13.38
CA THR A 85 7.41 -2.67 -14.34
C THR A 85 6.44 -2.73 -15.53
N LYS A 86 5.12 -2.70 -15.27
CA LYS A 86 4.09 -2.70 -16.31
C LYS A 86 4.19 -1.44 -17.20
N ASN A 87 4.41 -0.27 -16.61
CA ASN A 87 4.64 0.96 -17.36
C ASN A 87 5.89 0.86 -18.24
N HIS A 88 6.99 0.33 -17.71
CA HIS A 88 8.22 0.14 -18.48
C HIS A 88 8.03 -0.81 -19.68
N VAL A 89 7.33 -1.92 -19.49
CA VAL A 89 7.00 -2.86 -20.56
C VAL A 89 6.14 -2.17 -21.63
N LEU A 90 5.12 -1.42 -21.21
CA LEU A 90 4.24 -0.69 -22.12
C LEU A 90 5.00 0.37 -22.94
N ASP A 91 5.94 1.09 -22.33
CA ASP A 91 6.80 2.05 -23.04
C ASP A 91 7.70 1.36 -24.09
N ILE A 92 8.18 0.14 -23.80
CA ILE A 92 8.92 -0.67 -24.78
C ILE A 92 7.99 -1.04 -25.94
N GLU A 93 6.79 -1.55 -25.65
CA GLU A 93 5.83 -1.95 -26.68
C GLU A 93 5.44 -0.78 -27.59
N GLN A 94 5.17 0.40 -27.02
CA GLN A 94 4.88 1.61 -27.79
C GLN A 94 6.02 1.98 -28.74
N ARG A 95 7.27 1.92 -28.27
CA ARG A 95 8.45 2.16 -29.12
C ARG A 95 8.58 1.11 -30.22
N CYS A 96 8.36 -0.17 -29.91
CA CYS A 96 8.39 -1.25 -30.90
C CYS A 96 7.32 -1.06 -31.99
N LEU A 97 6.10 -0.65 -31.61
CA LEU A 97 5.03 -0.33 -32.55
C LEU A 97 5.42 0.87 -33.43
N GLY A 98 5.99 1.92 -32.86
CA GLY A 98 6.49 3.07 -33.61
C GLY A 98 7.60 2.70 -34.61
N LEU A 99 8.52 1.81 -34.23
CA LEU A 99 9.54 1.28 -35.14
C LEU A 99 8.91 0.44 -36.26
N ARG A 100 7.93 -0.41 -35.95
CA ARG A 100 7.21 -1.20 -36.96
C ARG A 100 6.47 -0.31 -37.96
N ASP A 101 5.78 0.73 -37.49
CA ASP A 101 5.08 1.68 -38.37
C ASP A 101 6.05 2.38 -39.33
N ARG A 102 7.23 2.80 -38.84
CA ARG A 102 8.29 3.39 -39.66
C ARG A 102 8.86 2.42 -40.70
N LEU A 103 8.98 1.14 -40.38
CA LEU A 103 9.44 0.13 -41.33
C LEU A 103 8.40 -0.14 -42.43
N VAL A 104 7.12 -0.14 -42.06
CA VAL A 104 6.00 -0.37 -43.00
C VAL A 104 5.72 0.86 -43.87
N LYS A 105 5.96 2.09 -43.40
CA LYS A 105 5.65 3.32 -44.15
C LYS A 105 6.87 4.09 -44.67
N GLY A 106 8.08 3.71 -44.25
CA GLY A 106 9.32 4.41 -44.59
C GLY A 106 9.98 3.92 -45.88
N ALA A 107 11.16 4.47 -46.20
CA ALA A 107 11.91 4.18 -47.43
C ALA A 107 12.37 2.72 -47.61
N ARG A 108 12.21 1.87 -46.59
CA ARG A 108 12.47 0.42 -46.65
C ARG A 108 11.19 -0.41 -46.82
N CYS A 109 10.05 0.23 -47.02
CA CYS A 109 8.81 -0.46 -47.29
C CYS A 109 8.93 -1.25 -48.60
N PRO A 110 8.56 -2.55 -48.61
CA PRO A 110 8.50 -3.28 -49.86
C PRO A 110 7.52 -2.60 -50.83
N PRO A 111 7.82 -2.61 -52.14
CA PRO A 111 6.96 -2.01 -53.15
C PRO A 111 5.52 -2.52 -53.04
N SER A 112 4.55 -1.61 -53.15
CA SER A 112 3.12 -1.88 -52.99
C SER A 112 2.56 -2.87 -54.02
N SER A 113 3.22 -3.02 -55.15
CA SER A 113 2.86 -3.92 -56.24
C SER A 113 4.09 -4.57 -56.86
N GLU A 114 3.94 -5.77 -57.43
CA GLU A 114 5.00 -6.42 -58.20
C GLU A 114 5.44 -5.57 -59.40
N THR A 115 4.55 -4.74 -59.96
CA THR A 115 4.92 -3.78 -61.01
C THR A 115 5.90 -2.73 -60.48
N ASP A 116 5.64 -2.16 -59.29
CA ASP A 116 6.51 -1.16 -58.66
C ASP A 116 7.89 -1.76 -58.33
N ARG A 117 7.91 -3.03 -57.88
CA ARG A 117 9.15 -3.78 -57.64
C ARG A 117 9.97 -3.89 -58.91
N ASN A 118 9.35 -4.35 -60.00
CA ASN A 118 10.03 -4.57 -61.27
C ASN A 118 10.59 -3.26 -61.84
N VAL A 119 9.83 -2.16 -61.76
CA VAL A 119 10.27 -0.82 -62.18
C VAL A 119 11.54 -0.37 -61.44
N ILE A 120 11.63 -0.61 -60.14
CA ILE A 120 12.82 -0.30 -59.33
C ILE A 120 14.00 -1.20 -59.74
N LEU A 121 13.79 -2.52 -59.81
CA LEU A 121 14.83 -3.51 -60.12
C LEU A 121 15.45 -3.30 -61.51
N THR A 122 14.65 -2.81 -62.46
CA THR A 122 15.07 -2.59 -63.86
C THR A 122 15.55 -1.16 -64.12
N ASN A 123 15.55 -0.29 -63.10
CA ASN A 123 15.95 1.13 -63.19
C ASN A 123 15.27 1.90 -64.33
N LEU A 124 14.02 1.55 -64.65
CA LEU A 124 13.28 2.07 -65.81
C LEU A 124 12.81 3.53 -65.62
N LEU A 125 12.69 4.01 -64.37
CA LEU A 125 12.29 5.40 -64.09
C LEU A 125 13.22 6.44 -64.72
N HIS A 126 14.50 6.13 -64.89
CA HIS A 126 15.48 7.04 -65.49
C HIS A 126 15.52 6.97 -67.02
N GLN A 127 14.77 6.05 -67.62
CA GLN A 127 14.75 5.80 -69.07
C GLN A 127 13.53 6.40 -69.75
N ILE A 128 12.60 6.99 -69.00
CA ILE A 128 11.41 7.63 -69.56
C ILE A 128 11.85 8.95 -70.23
N PRO A 129 11.69 9.10 -71.56
CA PRO A 129 12.01 10.35 -72.24
C PRO A 129 11.12 11.48 -71.69
N PRO A 130 11.62 12.72 -71.54
CA PRO A 130 10.78 13.83 -71.11
C PRO A 130 9.65 14.05 -72.11
N GLU A 131 8.42 14.25 -71.61
CA GLU A 131 7.28 14.55 -72.47
C GLU A 131 7.57 15.80 -73.33
N PRO A 132 7.23 15.77 -74.62
CA PRO A 132 7.41 16.92 -75.49
C PRO A 132 6.56 18.08 -74.96
N ARG A 133 7.22 19.22 -74.69
CA ARG A 133 6.50 20.44 -74.32
C ARG A 133 5.60 20.87 -75.49
N PRO A 134 4.36 21.33 -75.20
CA PRO A 134 3.44 21.81 -76.22
C PRO A 134 3.96 23.05 -76.95
#